data_AF-A0A137SKY8-F1
#
_entry.id   AF-A0A137SKY8-F1
#
_cell.length_a   1.000
_cell.length_b   1.000
_cell.length_c   1.000
_cell.angle_alpha   90.00
_cell.angle_beta   90.00
_cell.angle_gamma   90.00
#
_symmetry.space_group_name_H-M   'P 1'
#
loop_
_entity.id
_entity.type
_entity.pdbx_description
1 polymer ?
#
loop_
_entity_poly.entity_id
_entity_poly.type
_entity_poly.pdbx_seq_one_letter_code
_entity_poly.pdbx_strand_id
1 'polypeptide(L)' 'MMDIRFRPPKKRDDKQWKKVEFLVSHGFLFQKVYCKEGPVWYREKYPSTLEQAKEFVVKYKDQAFEVGI' A
#
# COMPACT_ATOMS: atom_id res chain seq x y z
N MET A 1 -7.84 -16.20 -12.99
CA MET A 1 -7.03 -15.75 -11.84
C MET A 1 -6.76 -14.26 -12.03
N MET A 2 -7.47 -13.38 -11.32
CA MET A 2 -7.46 -11.94 -11.63
C MET A 2 -6.14 -11.29 -11.21
N ASP A 3 -5.38 -10.88 -12.22
CA ASP A 3 -4.24 -9.98 -12.12
C ASP A 3 -4.72 -8.62 -11.56
N ILE A 4 -4.30 -8.28 -10.35
CA ILE A 4 -4.66 -7.02 -9.67
C ILE A 4 -3.81 -5.90 -10.27
N ARG A 5 -4.13 -5.51 -11.52
CA ARG A 5 -3.56 -4.32 -12.15
C ARG A 5 -4.03 -3.09 -11.39
N PHE A 6 -3.09 -2.33 -10.84
CA PHE A 6 -3.37 -1.04 -10.21
C PHE A 6 -4.14 -0.17 -11.21
N ARG A 7 -5.39 0.15 -10.87
CA ARG A 7 -6.23 1.05 -11.66
C ARG A 7 -6.09 2.44 -11.05
N PRO A 8 -5.35 3.37 -11.68
CA PRO A 8 -5.22 4.71 -11.14
C PRO A 8 -6.62 5.33 -11.02
N PRO A 9 -6.91 5.99 -9.89
CA PRO A 9 -8.17 6.69 -9.70
C PRO A 9 -8.38 7.77 -10.76
N LYS A 10 -9.65 8.08 -11.06
CA LYS A 10 -9.97 9.25 -11.88
C LYS A 10 -9.34 10.49 -11.24
N LYS A 11 -8.86 11.43 -12.05
CA LYS A 11 -8.26 12.70 -11.59
C LYS A 11 -9.13 13.51 -10.60
N ARG A 12 -10.45 13.30 -10.61
CA ARG A 12 -11.42 13.97 -9.72
C ARG A 12 -11.64 13.26 -8.39
N ASP A 13 -11.02 12.11 -8.18
CA ASP A 13 -11.12 11.36 -6.93
C ASP A 13 -9.98 11.78 -5.99
N ASP A 14 -10.01 13.03 -5.52
CA ASP A 14 -9.03 13.58 -4.57
C ASP A 14 -8.87 12.70 -3.32
N LYS A 15 -9.96 12.02 -2.90
CA LYS A 15 -9.93 11.08 -1.77
C LYS A 15 -9.02 9.88 -2.05
N GLN A 16 -9.02 9.35 -3.29
CA GLN A 16 -8.16 8.24 -3.64
C GLN A 16 -6.71 8.70 -3.84
N TRP A 17 -6.50 9.88 -4.42
CA TRP A 17 -5.16 10.48 -4.54
C TRP A 17 -4.53 10.75 -3.17
N LYS A 18 -5.27 11.30 -2.21
CA LYS A 18 -4.77 11.46 -0.83
C LYS A 18 -4.29 10.17 -0.19
N LYS A 19 -4.97 9.05 -0.46
CA LYS A 19 -4.53 7.73 0.02
C LYS A 19 -3.24 7.29 -0.67
N VAL A 20 -3.15 7.46 -1.98
CA VAL A 20 -1.95 7.14 -2.77
C VAL A 20 -0.77 7.97 -2.26
N GLU A 21 -0.94 9.28 -2.13
CA GLU A 21 0.08 10.19 -1.58
C GLU A 21 0.48 9.80 -0.17
N PHE A 22 -0.48 9.42 0.68
CA PHE A 22 -0.19 8.95 2.04
C PHE A 22 0.70 7.70 2.04
N LEU A 23 0.38 6.70 1.22
CA LEU A 23 1.18 5.48 1.08
C LEU A 23 2.58 5.80 0.55
N VAL A 24 2.67 6.61 -0.50
CA VAL A 24 3.93 7.02 -1.14
C VAL A 24 4.82 7.81 -0.18
N SER A 25 4.25 8.77 0.56
CA SER A 25 4.94 9.58 1.56
C SER A 25 5.53 8.72 2.69
N HIS A 26 4.88 7.61 3.00
CA HIS A 26 5.37 6.62 3.96
C HIS A 26 6.26 5.53 3.34
N GLY A 27 6.69 5.66 2.09
CA GLY A 27 7.59 4.70 1.43
C GLY A 27 6.92 3.49 0.77
N PHE A 28 5.60 3.50 0.64
CA PHE A 28 4.84 2.41 0.00
C PHE A 28 4.45 2.74 -1.44
N LEU A 29 5.35 2.40 -2.37
CA LEU A 29 5.21 2.66 -3.82
C LEU A 29 4.46 1.54 -4.57
N PHE A 30 3.38 0.99 -4.02
CA PHE A 30 2.65 -0.17 -4.62
C PHE A 30 3.53 -1.39 -4.91
N GLN A 31 4.58 -1.58 -4.12
CA GLN A 31 5.50 -2.70 -4.23
C GLN A 31 4.88 -4.02 -3.75
N LYS A 32 5.60 -5.12 -3.87
CA LYS A 32 5.13 -6.40 -3.33
C LYS A 32 5.42 -6.46 -1.84
N VAL A 33 4.41 -6.17 -1.02
CA VAL A 33 4.48 -6.35 0.44
C VAL A 33 4.06 -7.77 0.79
N TYR A 34 4.83 -8.43 1.63
CA TYR A 34 4.56 -9.80 2.05
C TYR A 34 4.25 -9.84 3.55
N CYS A 35 3.14 -10.47 3.91
CA CYS A 35 2.82 -10.81 5.28
C CYS A 35 3.26 -12.25 5.54
N LYS A 36 3.92 -12.48 6.67
CA LYS A 36 4.23 -13.84 7.13
C LYS A 36 3.10 -14.29 8.04
N GLU A 37 2.39 -15.34 7.64
CA GLU A 37 1.38 -15.99 8.45
C GLU A 37 1.83 -17.44 8.69
N GLY A 38 2.47 -17.66 9.84
CA GLY A 38 3.13 -18.92 10.17
C GLY A 38 4.34 -19.21 9.27
N PRO A 39 4.42 -20.39 8.63
CA PRO A 39 5.53 -20.75 7.73
C PRO A 39 5.34 -20.23 6.29
N VAL A 40 4.20 -19.59 5.97
CA VAL A 40 3.86 -19.17 4.61
C VAL A 40 3.94 -17.66 4.46
N TRP A 41 4.51 -17.22 3.34
CA TRP A 41 4.52 -15.82 2.93
C TRP A 41 3.36 -15.54 1.98
N TYR A 42 2.47 -14.64 2.38
CA TYR A 42 1.35 -14.20 1.57
C TYR A 42 1.60 -12.80 1.05
N ARG A 43 1.24 -12.55 -0.21
CA ARG A 43 1.25 -11.19 -0.75
C ARG A 43 0.09 -10.40 -0.14
N GLU A 44 0.42 -9.40 0.65
CA GLU A 44 -0.59 -8.53 1.25
C GLU A 44 -1.19 -7.61 0.17
N LYS A 45 -2.50 -7.39 0.25
CA LYS A 45 -3.18 -6.49 -0.68
C LYS A 45 -3.03 -5.06 -0.20
N TYR A 46 -2.86 -4.14 -1.15
CA TYR A 46 -2.86 -2.72 -0.81
C TYR A 46 -4.22 -2.27 -0.28
N PRO A 47 -4.22 -1.39 0.72
CA PRO A 47 -5.43 -0.91 1.34
C PRO A 47 -6.28 -0.10 0.36
N SER A 48 -7.60 -0.30 0.42
CA SER A 48 -8.54 0.41 -0.46
C SER A 48 -8.96 1.76 0.13
N THR A 49 -8.93 1.89 1.46
CA THR A 49 -9.36 3.08 2.22
C THR A 49 -8.18 3.72 2.96
N LEU A 50 -8.30 5.01 3.28
CA LEU A 50 -7.28 5.76 4.02
C LEU A 50 -7.06 5.25 5.45
N GLU A 51 -8.11 4.74 6.12
CA GLU A 51 -8.00 4.11 7.43
C GLU A 51 -7.15 2.84 7.37
N GLN A 52 -7.45 1.94 6.44
CA GLN A 52 -6.64 0.76 6.18
C GLN A 52 -5.21 1.12 5.76
N ALA A 53 -5.00 2.25 5.07
CA ALA A 53 -3.67 2.73 4.71
C ALA A 53 -2.83 3.09 5.93
N LYS A 54 -3.43 3.72 6.94
CA LYS A 54 -2.74 4.02 8.21
C LYS A 54 -2.31 2.74 8.92
N GLU A 55 -3.21 1.76 9.04
CA GLU A 55 -2.88 0.48 9.67
C GLU A 55 -1.80 -0.27 8.90
N PHE A 56 -1.90 -0.29 7.57
CA PHE A 56 -0.93 -0.96 6.69
C PHE A 56 0.46 -0.35 6.81
N VAL A 57 0.56 0.97 6.80
CA VAL A 57 1.84 1.68 6.96
C VAL A 57 2.49 1.33 8.29
N VAL A 58 1.72 1.31 9.39
CA VAL A 58 2.25 0.96 10.71
C VAL A 58 2.67 -0.51 10.78
N LYS A 59 1.85 -1.41 10.22
CA LYS A 59 2.09 -2.86 10.22
C LYS A 59 3.31 -3.25 9.38
N TYR A 60 3.51 -2.59 8.24
CA TYR A 60 4.55 -2.93 7.26
C TYR A 60 5.67 -1.91 7.17
N LYS A 61 5.80 -0.98 8.13
CA LYS A 61 6.81 0.09 8.12
C LYS A 61 8.24 -0.42 7.87
N ASP A 62 8.53 -1.64 8.28
CA ASP A 62 9.82 -2.33 8.10
C ASP A 62 10.10 -2.69 6.63
N GLN A 63 9.04 -2.93 5.85
CA GLN A 63 9.11 -3.15 4.41
C GLN A 63 8.90 -1.85 3.62
N ALA A 64 8.71 -0.70 4.27
CA ALA A 64 8.63 0.56 3.56
C ALA A 64 9.97 0.84 2.86
N PHE A 65 9.94 1.38 1.64
CA PHE A 65 11.16 1.89 1.06
C PHE A 65 11.68 3.03 1.93
N GLU A 66 12.98 3.00 2.19
CA GLU A 66 13.67 4.12 2.80
C GLU A 66 13.57 5.30 1.83
N VAL A 67 12.62 6.19 2.09
CA VAL A 67 12.49 7.44 1.34
C VAL A 67 13.58 8.36 1.90
N GLY A 68 14.80 8.20 1.38
CA GLY A 68 15.88 9.15 1.59
C GLY A 68 15.48 10.48 0.96
N ILE A 69 14.86 11.35 1.76
CA ILE A 69 14.70 12.78 1.49
C ILE A 69 15.92 13.51 2.04
#